data_AF-A0A7C3DCG2-F1
#
_entry.id   AF-A0A7C3DCG2-F1
#
_cell.length_a   1.000
_cell.length_b   1.000
_cell.length_c   1.000
_cell.angle_alpha   90.00
_cell.angle_beta   90.00
_cell.angle_gamma   90.00
#
_symmetry.space_group_name_H-M   'P 1'
#
loop_
_entity.id
_entity.type
_entity.pdbx_description
1 polymer ?
#
loop_
_entity_poly.entity_id
_entity_poly.type
_entity_poly.pdbx_seq_one_letter_code
_entity_poly.pdbx_strand_id
1 'polypeptide(L)'
;MQTVATYRLGSPERPNIRHDNGFLDKFAKRAPTVSDNLQYAWWVGKLETAEGVQKVPFLPHNDISDGLAAYRHFLEGSGKDRWFSYERYVDNDPSGAITLKNAVTDATHGAIQLFVNRLGRKVPNHFEMTGSALAANGGSTLFPYPQTENWQKAIGAHNFWISADIDVEGSSKRPEFVMRMTLHVEDRYNFNPGAHDIATGIPDAANGIFEITGLAKQYLNYSTLERTVSWTGLNPSAYERKVTDAPFFRDRQPADNRRIRNRA
;
A
#
# COMPACT_ATOMS: atom_id res chain seq x y z
N MET A 1 27.20 -0.96 -2.00
CA MET A 1 25.80 -1.41 -1.81
C MET A 1 24.95 -0.17 -1.75
N GLN A 2 23.96 -0.01 -2.62
CA GLN A 2 23.13 1.19 -2.64
C GLN A 2 21.73 0.82 -2.14
N THR A 3 21.22 1.61 -1.21
CA THR A 3 19.83 1.60 -0.79
C THR A 3 19.09 2.70 -1.55
N VAL A 4 17.78 2.54 -1.74
CA VAL A 4 16.87 3.58 -2.20
C VAL A 4 16.45 4.42 -1.00
N ALA A 5 16.04 3.79 0.11
CA ALA A 5 15.74 4.52 1.33
C ALA A 5 17.03 4.96 2.05
N THR A 6 16.92 6.06 2.79
CA THR A 6 17.91 6.42 3.81
C THR A 6 17.49 5.82 5.14
N TYR A 7 18.32 4.94 5.70
CA TYR A 7 18.06 4.28 6.97
C TYR A 7 18.82 4.94 8.13
N ARG A 8 18.19 4.93 9.31
CA ARG A 8 18.79 5.35 10.58
C ARG A 8 18.46 4.37 11.71
N LEU A 9 19.26 4.40 12.77
CA LEU A 9 19.00 3.64 13.99
C LEU A 9 17.81 4.22 14.76
N GLY A 10 17.07 3.35 15.42
CA GLY A 10 15.99 3.70 16.35
C GLY A 10 14.65 3.09 15.96
N SER A 11 13.70 3.25 16.87
CA SER A 11 12.36 2.66 16.77
C SER A 11 11.59 3.15 15.55
N PRO A 12 10.57 2.39 15.11
CA PRO A 12 9.73 2.77 13.98
C PRO A 12 9.17 4.19 14.14
N GLU A 13 9.48 5.08 13.20
CA GLU A 13 8.96 6.43 13.18
C GLU A 13 8.48 6.77 11.77
N ARG A 14 7.18 7.07 11.64
CA ARG A 14 6.58 7.43 10.36
C ARG A 14 7.31 8.66 9.77
N PRO A 15 7.93 8.55 8.57
CA PRO A 15 8.55 9.68 7.92
C PRO A 15 7.51 10.73 7.52
N ASN A 16 7.96 11.94 7.20
CA ASN A 16 7.07 13.00 6.74
C ASN A 16 6.54 12.70 5.33
N ILE A 17 5.43 11.98 5.25
CA ILE A 17 4.69 11.72 4.00
C ILE A 17 3.60 12.78 3.88
N ARG A 18 3.61 13.48 2.74
CA ARG A 18 2.60 14.47 2.35
C ARG A 18 1.76 13.91 1.22
N HIS A 19 0.46 14.15 1.31
CA HIS A 19 -0.50 13.79 0.27
C HIS A 19 -1.14 15.05 -0.30
N ASP A 20 -1.53 14.99 -1.56
CA ASP A 20 -2.42 15.99 -2.14
C ASP A 20 -3.86 15.83 -1.61
N ASN A 21 -4.72 16.81 -1.88
CA ASN A 21 -6.16 16.72 -1.63
C ASN A 21 -6.97 16.70 -2.92
N GLY A 22 -6.37 16.32 -4.05
CA GLY A 22 -7.03 16.17 -5.33
C GLY A 22 -7.84 17.41 -5.72
N PHE A 23 -9.16 17.25 -5.89
CA PHE A 23 -10.06 18.36 -6.19
C PHE A 23 -10.12 19.43 -5.09
N LEU A 24 -9.93 19.08 -3.82
CA LEU A 24 -10.04 20.03 -2.72
C LEU A 24 -8.83 20.97 -2.59
N ASP A 25 -7.72 20.69 -3.28
CA ASP A 25 -6.61 21.65 -3.42
C ASP A 25 -6.94 22.78 -4.43
N LYS A 26 -7.88 22.55 -5.36
CA LYS A 26 -8.21 23.49 -6.44
C LYS A 26 -9.61 24.11 -6.31
N PHE A 27 -10.53 23.44 -5.63
CA PHE A 27 -11.94 23.82 -5.59
C PHE A 27 -12.45 23.91 -4.16
N ALA A 28 -13.16 25.00 -3.84
CA ALA A 28 -13.82 25.18 -2.55
C ALA A 28 -15.03 24.23 -2.44
N LYS A 29 -15.29 23.75 -1.21
CA LYS A 29 -16.48 22.94 -0.93
C LYS A 29 -17.75 23.73 -1.15
N ARG A 30 -18.81 23.04 -1.60
CA ARG A 30 -20.17 23.58 -1.74
C ARG A 30 -21.22 22.56 -1.34
N ALA A 31 -22.46 22.99 -1.11
CA ALA A 31 -23.57 22.08 -0.92
C ALA A 31 -23.88 21.29 -2.21
N PRO A 32 -24.37 20.04 -2.11
CA PRO A 32 -24.79 19.26 -3.26
C PRO A 32 -26.07 19.84 -3.90
N THR A 33 -26.13 19.80 -5.22
CA THR A 33 -27.34 20.07 -6.01
C THR A 33 -28.17 18.80 -6.18
N VAL A 34 -29.39 18.92 -6.72
CA VAL A 34 -30.20 17.74 -7.10
C VAL A 34 -29.46 16.86 -8.12
N SER A 35 -28.77 17.47 -9.09
CA SER A 35 -28.00 16.74 -10.09
C SER A 35 -26.85 15.95 -9.47
N ASP A 36 -26.14 16.54 -8.48
CA ASP A 36 -25.05 15.83 -7.79
C ASP A 36 -25.58 14.62 -7.01
N ASN A 37 -26.73 14.75 -6.35
CA ASN A 37 -27.38 13.64 -5.64
C ASN A 37 -27.81 12.51 -6.58
N LEU A 38 -28.38 12.84 -7.74
CA LEU A 38 -28.75 11.84 -8.76
C LEU A 38 -27.51 11.13 -9.31
N GLN A 39 -26.44 11.87 -9.57
CA GLN A 39 -25.16 11.30 -10.02
C GLN A 39 -24.56 10.38 -8.95
N TYR A 40 -24.61 10.78 -7.67
CA TYR A 40 -24.17 9.94 -6.56
C TYR A 40 -24.95 8.62 -6.49
N ALA A 41 -26.29 8.69 -6.54
CA ALA A 41 -27.14 7.50 -6.54
C ALA A 41 -26.85 6.57 -7.75
N TRP A 42 -26.59 7.15 -8.92
CA TRP A 42 -26.19 6.40 -10.11
C TRP A 42 -24.86 5.64 -9.91
N TRP A 43 -23.86 6.27 -9.31
CA TRP A 43 -22.57 5.65 -9.02
C TRP A 43 -22.65 4.58 -7.94
N VAL A 44 -23.46 4.79 -6.90
CA VAL A 44 -23.80 3.74 -5.92
C VAL A 44 -24.44 2.54 -6.65
N GLY A 45 -25.42 2.76 -7.53
CA GLY A 45 -26.04 1.69 -8.31
C GLY A 45 -25.06 0.91 -9.21
N LYS A 46 -24.11 1.61 -9.84
CA LYS A 46 -23.03 0.98 -10.61
C LYS A 46 -22.13 0.10 -9.73
N LEU A 47 -21.73 0.60 -8.56
CA LEU A 47 -20.93 -0.15 -7.60
C LEU A 47 -21.65 -1.43 -7.13
N GLU A 48 -22.93 -1.34 -6.76
CA GLU A 48 -23.73 -2.50 -6.36
C GLU A 48 -23.80 -3.57 -7.46
N THR A 49 -24.00 -3.13 -8.71
CA THR A 49 -24.05 -4.02 -9.86
C THR A 49 -22.70 -4.71 -10.08
N ALA A 50 -21.61 -3.93 -10.03
CA ALA A 50 -20.26 -4.45 -10.20
C ALA A 50 -19.92 -5.50 -9.14
N GLU A 51 -20.16 -5.21 -7.86
CA GLU A 51 -19.94 -6.16 -6.76
C GLU A 51 -20.81 -7.41 -6.88
N GLY A 52 -22.04 -7.27 -7.40
CA GLY A 52 -22.94 -8.40 -7.62
C GLY A 52 -22.45 -9.36 -8.70
N VAL A 53 -21.85 -8.84 -9.78
CA VAL A 53 -21.35 -9.66 -10.89
C VAL A 53 -20.08 -10.43 -10.51
N GLN A 54 -19.24 -9.90 -9.60
CA GLN A 54 -18.03 -10.57 -9.10
C GLN A 54 -18.29 -11.95 -8.47
N LYS A 55 -19.54 -12.29 -8.14
CA LYS A 55 -19.91 -13.53 -7.44
C LYS A 55 -20.68 -14.52 -8.29
N VAL A 56 -20.98 -14.20 -9.55
CA VAL A 56 -21.79 -15.09 -10.37
C VAL A 56 -20.88 -16.15 -10.99
N PRO A 57 -21.06 -17.45 -10.65
CA PRO A 57 -20.26 -18.51 -11.25
C PRO A 57 -20.44 -18.51 -12.78
N PHE A 58 -19.37 -18.80 -13.51
CA PHE A 58 -19.34 -18.93 -14.98
C PHE A 58 -19.54 -17.64 -15.80
N LEU A 59 -19.74 -16.48 -15.16
CA LEU A 59 -19.64 -15.18 -15.85
C LEU A 59 -18.19 -14.71 -15.86
N PRO A 60 -17.59 -14.40 -17.03
CA PRO A 60 -16.28 -13.75 -17.07
C PRO A 60 -16.34 -12.41 -16.34
N HIS A 61 -15.48 -12.25 -15.33
CA HIS A 61 -15.29 -11.00 -14.61
C HIS A 61 -13.81 -10.82 -14.30
N ASN A 62 -13.35 -9.57 -14.32
CA ASN A 62 -12.05 -9.21 -13.76
C ASN A 62 -12.19 -9.22 -12.24
N ASP A 63 -11.30 -9.90 -11.49
CA ASP A 63 -11.25 -9.74 -10.03
C ASP A 63 -10.79 -8.31 -9.71
N ILE A 64 -11.73 -7.46 -9.32
CA ILE A 64 -11.51 -6.06 -8.94
C ILE A 64 -12.04 -5.77 -7.52
N SER A 65 -12.11 -6.82 -6.70
CA SER A 65 -12.71 -6.79 -5.37
C SER A 65 -12.11 -5.75 -4.41
N ASP A 66 -10.79 -5.59 -4.40
CA ASP A 66 -10.11 -4.62 -3.55
C ASP A 66 -10.38 -3.18 -4.02
N GLY A 67 -10.44 -2.98 -5.34
CA GLY A 67 -10.81 -1.71 -5.96
C GLY A 67 -12.26 -1.31 -5.66
N LEU A 68 -13.21 -2.25 -5.77
CA LEU A 68 -14.61 -2.02 -5.41
C LEU A 68 -14.76 -1.70 -3.92
N ALA A 69 -14.04 -2.41 -3.05
CA ALA A 69 -14.06 -2.15 -1.60
C ALA A 69 -13.50 -0.76 -1.27
N ALA A 70 -12.45 -0.31 -1.95
CA ALA A 70 -11.90 1.04 -1.78
C ALA A 70 -12.89 2.11 -2.27
N TYR A 71 -13.51 1.91 -3.43
CA TYR A 71 -14.49 2.85 -3.98
C TYR A 71 -15.79 2.91 -3.14
N ARG A 72 -16.26 1.78 -2.61
CA ARG A 72 -17.37 1.75 -1.64
C ARG A 72 -17.04 2.61 -0.42
N HIS A 73 -15.84 2.46 0.12
CA HIS A 73 -15.42 3.23 1.29
C HIS A 73 -15.29 4.72 0.98
N PHE A 74 -14.94 5.09 -0.24
CA PHE A 74 -14.98 6.49 -0.69
C PHE A 74 -16.41 7.06 -0.63
N LEU A 75 -17.38 6.35 -1.21
CA LEU A 75 -18.77 6.79 -1.26
C LEU A 75 -19.40 6.81 0.16
N GLU A 76 -19.25 5.74 0.92
CA GLU A 76 -20.05 5.49 2.13
C GLU A 76 -19.24 5.59 3.44
N GLY A 77 -17.91 5.48 3.37
CA GLY A 77 -17.01 5.41 4.53
C GLY A 77 -16.83 6.73 5.29
N SER A 78 -17.46 7.81 4.81
CA SER A 78 -17.51 9.11 5.49
C SER A 78 -16.15 9.73 5.81
N GLY A 79 -15.12 9.39 5.02
CA GLY A 79 -13.76 9.90 5.17
C GLY A 79 -12.97 9.27 6.32
N LYS A 80 -13.49 8.19 6.93
CA LYS A 80 -12.73 7.42 7.93
C LYS A 80 -11.56 6.73 7.26
N ASP A 81 -10.47 6.55 7.99
CA ASP A 81 -9.34 5.77 7.49
C ASP A 81 -9.77 4.32 7.21
N ARG A 82 -9.12 3.71 6.22
CA ARG A 82 -9.38 2.33 5.78
C ARG A 82 -8.11 1.50 5.88
N TRP A 83 -8.26 0.28 6.36
CA TRP A 83 -7.22 -0.73 6.32
C TRP A 83 -7.46 -1.70 5.16
N PHE A 84 -6.39 -2.06 4.46
CA PHE A 84 -6.44 -3.04 3.38
C PHE A 84 -5.30 -4.05 3.52
N SER A 85 -5.35 -5.13 2.73
CA SER A 85 -4.32 -6.16 2.74
C SER A 85 -3.24 -5.87 1.70
N TYR A 86 -2.05 -5.44 2.13
CA TYR A 86 -0.90 -5.36 1.24
C TYR A 86 -0.35 -6.75 0.89
N GLU A 87 -0.65 -7.77 1.70
CA GLU A 87 -0.35 -9.17 1.39
C GLU A 87 -1.02 -9.62 0.09
N ARG A 88 -2.30 -9.27 -0.10
CA ARG A 88 -2.98 -9.55 -1.36
C ARG A 88 -2.27 -8.85 -2.52
N TYR A 89 -1.92 -7.57 -2.37
CA TYR A 89 -1.23 -6.81 -3.42
C TYR A 89 0.07 -7.48 -3.87
N VAL A 90 0.91 -7.93 -2.92
CA VAL A 90 2.18 -8.58 -3.27
C VAL A 90 2.01 -10.01 -3.80
N ASP A 91 0.87 -10.66 -3.55
CA ASP A 91 0.54 -12.01 -4.04
C ASP A 91 -0.07 -12.00 -5.45
N ASN A 92 -0.96 -11.05 -5.76
CA ASN A 92 -1.77 -11.08 -6.98
C ASN A 92 -1.53 -9.90 -7.95
N ASP A 93 -0.64 -8.95 -7.65
CA ASP A 93 -0.17 -7.93 -8.60
C ASP A 93 1.33 -8.11 -8.93
N PRO A 94 1.72 -8.15 -10.21
CA PRO A 94 3.13 -8.25 -10.59
C PRO A 94 3.99 -7.11 -10.01
N SER A 95 3.46 -5.88 -9.92
CA SER A 95 4.18 -4.76 -9.32
C SER A 95 4.32 -4.90 -7.81
N GLY A 96 3.35 -5.53 -7.15
CA GLY A 96 3.43 -5.86 -5.72
C GLY A 96 4.54 -6.86 -5.44
N ALA A 97 4.64 -7.94 -6.23
CA ALA A 97 5.70 -8.92 -6.10
C ALA A 97 7.11 -8.30 -6.29
N ILE A 98 7.26 -7.41 -7.27
CA ILE A 98 8.50 -6.65 -7.51
C ILE A 98 8.80 -5.74 -6.30
N THR A 99 7.79 -5.03 -5.81
CA THR A 99 7.91 -4.12 -4.66
C THR A 99 8.41 -4.85 -3.43
N LEU A 100 7.81 -5.99 -3.07
CA LEU A 100 8.24 -6.78 -1.91
C LEU A 100 9.69 -7.26 -2.04
N LYS A 101 10.05 -7.81 -3.20
CA LYS A 101 11.42 -8.31 -3.45
C LYS A 101 12.46 -7.19 -3.28
N ASN A 102 12.15 -6.01 -3.80
CA ASN A 102 13.06 -4.87 -3.73
C ASN A 102 13.07 -4.24 -2.34
N ALA A 103 11.94 -4.18 -1.64
CA ALA A 103 11.85 -3.70 -0.26
C ALA A 103 12.71 -4.57 0.70
N VAL A 104 12.60 -5.89 0.60
CA VAL A 104 13.45 -6.82 1.36
C VAL A 104 14.93 -6.58 1.07
N THR A 105 15.28 -6.42 -0.21
CA THR A 105 16.67 -6.17 -0.63
C THR A 105 17.18 -4.83 -0.10
N ASP A 106 16.35 -3.78 -0.16
CA ASP A 106 16.68 -2.45 0.34
C ASP A 106 16.92 -2.46 1.85
N ALA A 107 16.03 -3.09 2.61
CA ALA A 107 16.12 -3.23 4.05
C ALA A 107 17.37 -4.03 4.47
N THR A 108 17.66 -5.15 3.80
CA THR A 108 18.90 -5.93 4.05
C THR A 108 20.14 -5.08 3.82
N HIS A 109 20.20 -4.31 2.73
CA HIS A 109 21.32 -3.39 2.47
C HIS A 109 21.42 -2.29 3.54
N GLY A 110 20.29 -1.73 3.97
CA GLY A 110 20.21 -0.72 5.03
C GLY A 110 20.76 -1.23 6.36
N ALA A 111 20.33 -2.42 6.79
CA ALA A 111 20.81 -3.07 8.00
C ALA A 111 22.35 -3.28 7.97
N ILE A 112 22.89 -3.77 6.85
CA ILE A 112 24.33 -3.97 6.68
C ILE A 112 25.09 -2.64 6.73
N GLN A 113 24.60 -1.61 6.05
CA GLN A 113 25.23 -0.29 6.06
C GLN A 113 25.25 0.31 7.47
N LEU A 114 24.16 0.21 8.22
CA LEU A 114 24.10 0.67 9.62
C LEU A 114 25.08 -0.12 10.50
N PHE A 115 25.11 -1.45 10.36
CA PHE A 115 26.04 -2.31 11.09
C PHE A 115 27.51 -1.98 10.83
N VAL A 116 27.89 -1.77 9.56
CA VAL A 116 29.28 -1.48 9.19
C VAL A 116 29.66 -0.04 9.53
N ASN A 117 28.83 0.94 9.15
CA ASN A 117 29.21 2.36 9.13
C ASN A 117 28.85 3.12 10.41
N ARG A 118 27.83 2.68 11.17
CA ARG A 118 27.37 3.37 12.38
C ARG A 118 27.76 2.64 13.65
N LEU A 119 27.63 1.30 13.63
CA LEU A 119 28.00 0.46 14.77
C LEU A 119 29.48 0.04 14.73
N GLY A 120 30.21 0.35 13.64
CA GLY A 120 31.65 0.10 13.53
C GLY A 120 32.01 -1.38 13.62
N ARG A 121 31.09 -2.28 13.25
CA ARG A 121 31.19 -3.74 13.43
C ARG A 121 31.38 -4.20 14.88
N LYS A 122 31.17 -3.31 15.86
CA LYS A 122 31.02 -3.68 17.27
C LYS A 122 29.57 -4.14 17.41
N VAL A 123 29.39 -5.38 17.84
CA VAL A 123 28.10 -6.09 17.78
C VAL A 123 27.23 -5.68 18.97
N PRO A 124 26.18 -4.85 18.82
CA PRO A 124 25.02 -5.03 19.67
C PRO A 124 24.31 -6.30 19.21
N ASN A 125 23.85 -7.13 20.16
CA ASN A 125 23.06 -8.33 19.83
C ASN A 125 21.74 -7.97 19.14
N HIS A 126 21.32 -6.70 19.24
CA HIS A 126 20.06 -6.20 18.74
C HIS A 126 20.15 -4.72 18.36
N PHE A 127 19.53 -4.33 17.24
CA PHE A 127 19.29 -2.92 16.90
C PHE A 127 18.02 -2.75 16.06
N GLU A 128 17.41 -1.58 16.17
CA GLU A 128 16.26 -1.18 15.38
C GLU A 128 16.68 -0.23 14.26
N MET A 129 15.96 -0.27 13.14
CA MET A 129 16.12 0.70 12.05
C MET A 129 14.79 1.21 11.52
N THR A 130 14.82 2.44 11.02
CA THR A 130 13.72 3.06 10.27
C THR A 130 14.23 3.74 9.01
N GLY A 131 13.49 3.58 7.91
CA GLY A 131 13.80 4.13 6.59
C GLY A 131 12.99 5.39 6.26
N SER A 132 13.54 6.21 5.37
CA SER A 132 12.79 7.30 4.73
C SER A 132 11.60 6.79 3.91
N ALA A 133 10.68 7.70 3.57
CA ALA A 133 9.59 7.38 2.66
C ALA A 133 10.09 6.93 1.28
N LEU A 134 9.40 5.96 0.71
CA LEU A 134 9.52 5.44 -0.64
C LEU A 134 8.15 5.57 -1.32
N ALA A 135 8.13 5.51 -2.65
CA ALA A 135 6.91 5.61 -3.43
C ALA A 135 6.84 4.54 -4.51
N ALA A 136 5.69 3.89 -4.63
CA ALA A 136 5.35 3.02 -5.74
C ALA A 136 4.60 3.84 -6.80
N ASN A 137 5.22 4.07 -7.96
CA ASN A 137 4.66 4.96 -8.99
C ASN A 137 5.19 4.63 -10.40
N GLY A 138 4.63 5.30 -11.42
CA GLY A 138 4.94 5.02 -12.83
C GLY A 138 6.36 5.37 -13.27
N GLY A 139 7.10 6.13 -12.45
CA GLY A 139 8.49 6.52 -12.71
C GLY A 139 9.54 5.62 -12.08
N SER A 140 9.15 4.61 -11.30
CA SER A 140 10.06 3.74 -10.55
C SER A 140 10.05 2.32 -11.08
N THR A 141 11.22 1.81 -11.49
CA THR A 141 11.38 0.41 -11.90
C THR A 141 11.55 -0.53 -10.71
N LEU A 142 11.99 -0.01 -9.56
CA LEU A 142 12.17 -0.78 -8.33
C LEU A 142 10.87 -0.92 -7.55
N PHE A 143 10.01 0.11 -7.63
CA PHE A 143 8.72 0.18 -6.97
C PHE A 143 7.69 0.66 -7.99
N PRO A 144 7.31 -0.19 -8.96
CA PRO A 144 6.42 0.22 -10.05
C PRO A 144 4.99 0.46 -9.58
N TYR A 145 4.26 1.28 -10.34
CA TYR A 145 2.82 1.47 -10.19
C TYR A 145 2.06 0.13 -10.33
N PRO A 146 0.94 -0.08 -9.61
CA PRO A 146 0.15 -1.30 -9.74
C PRO A 146 -0.23 -1.63 -11.19
N GLN A 147 -0.14 -2.90 -11.57
CA GLN A 147 -0.36 -3.33 -12.95
C GLN A 147 -1.80 -3.79 -13.22
N THR A 148 -2.45 -4.41 -12.24
CA THR A 148 -3.80 -4.93 -12.40
C THR A 148 -4.85 -3.84 -12.14
N GLU A 149 -5.97 -3.90 -12.85
CA GLU A 149 -7.08 -2.97 -12.67
C GLU A 149 -7.54 -2.90 -11.19
N ASN A 150 -7.55 -4.04 -10.50
CA ASN A 150 -7.89 -4.11 -9.08
C ASN A 150 -7.07 -3.15 -8.23
N TRP A 151 -5.74 -3.23 -8.32
CA TRP A 151 -4.85 -2.45 -7.46
C TRP A 151 -4.60 -1.04 -7.95
N GLN A 152 -4.73 -0.80 -9.25
CA GLN A 152 -4.80 0.56 -9.79
C GLN A 152 -5.95 1.32 -9.15
N LYS A 153 -7.11 0.68 -9.01
CA LYS A 153 -8.29 1.25 -8.35
C LYS A 153 -8.23 1.20 -6.83
N ALA A 154 -7.60 0.20 -6.23
CA ALA A 154 -7.63 0.03 -4.78
C ALA A 154 -6.68 0.98 -4.04
N ILE A 155 -5.49 1.21 -4.60
CA ILE A 155 -4.40 1.97 -3.95
C ILE A 155 -3.62 2.88 -4.90
N GLY A 156 -3.64 2.62 -6.22
CA GLY A 156 -2.90 3.42 -7.20
C GLY A 156 -1.43 3.66 -6.82
N ALA A 157 -0.95 4.88 -7.08
CA ALA A 157 0.39 5.30 -6.66
C ALA A 157 0.35 5.61 -5.17
N HIS A 158 1.25 5.00 -4.40
CA HIS A 158 1.19 5.05 -2.95
C HIS A 158 2.58 5.22 -2.33
N ASN A 159 2.60 5.72 -1.10
CA ASN A 159 3.82 5.85 -0.31
C ASN A 159 3.94 4.67 0.64
N PHE A 160 5.18 4.31 0.96
CA PHE A 160 5.46 3.32 1.99
C PHE A 160 6.81 3.61 2.65
N TRP A 161 7.07 2.98 3.78
CA TRP A 161 8.35 3.05 4.47
C TRP A 161 8.61 1.75 5.21
N ILE A 162 9.87 1.52 5.61
CA ILE A 162 10.28 0.25 6.20
C ILE A 162 10.88 0.51 7.58
N SER A 163 10.45 -0.26 8.57
CA SER A 163 11.16 -0.42 9.84
C SER A 163 11.58 -1.87 10.02
N ALA A 164 12.56 -2.10 10.88
CA ALA A 164 12.87 -3.45 11.29
C ALA A 164 13.54 -3.54 12.66
N ASP A 165 13.35 -4.68 13.29
CA ASP A 165 14.10 -5.19 14.43
C ASP A 165 15.14 -6.19 13.94
N ILE A 166 16.41 -5.97 14.26
CA ILE A 166 17.51 -6.80 13.79
C ILE A 166 18.24 -7.41 14.98
N ASP A 167 18.26 -8.74 15.04
CA ASP A 167 19.17 -9.48 15.91
C ASP A 167 20.44 -9.84 15.14
N VAL A 168 21.58 -9.72 15.81
CA VAL A 168 22.89 -10.05 15.24
C VAL A 168 23.61 -11.02 16.15
N GLU A 169 23.97 -12.18 15.58
CA GLU A 169 24.79 -13.19 16.24
C GLU A 169 26.09 -13.44 15.45
N GLY A 170 26.96 -14.30 15.99
CA GLY A 170 28.21 -14.68 15.37
C GLY A 170 29.33 -13.64 15.52
N SER A 171 30.28 -13.66 14.58
CA SER A 171 31.49 -12.81 14.66
C SER A 171 31.36 -11.56 13.79
N SER A 172 32.07 -10.49 14.12
CA SER A 172 32.09 -9.25 13.31
C SER A 172 32.56 -9.44 11.86
N LYS A 173 33.28 -10.53 11.56
CA LYS A 173 33.73 -10.91 10.21
C LYS A 173 32.68 -11.72 9.44
N ARG A 174 31.83 -12.46 10.14
CA ARG A 174 30.77 -13.30 9.59
C ARG A 174 29.55 -13.24 10.52
N PRO A 175 28.85 -12.10 10.56
CA PRO A 175 27.65 -11.94 11.38
C PRO A 175 26.48 -12.73 10.78
N GLU A 176 25.60 -13.19 11.65
CA GLU A 176 24.33 -13.80 11.30
C GLU A 176 23.22 -12.84 11.68
N PHE A 177 22.35 -12.50 10.74
CA PHE A 177 21.30 -11.53 10.93
C PHE A 177 19.94 -12.21 10.90
N VAL A 178 19.06 -11.80 11.81
CA VAL A 178 17.63 -12.08 11.75
C VAL A 178 16.91 -10.74 11.82
N MET A 179 16.27 -10.36 10.71
CA MET A 179 15.54 -9.09 10.58
C MET A 179 14.04 -9.37 10.56
N ARG A 180 13.31 -8.82 11.51
CA ARG A 180 11.84 -8.74 11.48
C ARG A 180 11.48 -7.39 10.86
N MET A 181 11.17 -7.41 9.57
CA MET A 181 10.86 -6.24 8.77
C MET A 181 9.36 -5.95 8.82
N THR A 182 8.98 -4.68 9.02
CA THR A 182 7.63 -4.17 8.79
C THR A 182 7.67 -3.14 7.67
N LEU A 183 6.91 -3.38 6.62
CA LEU A 183 6.61 -2.42 5.56
C LEU A 183 5.28 -1.75 5.90
N HIS A 184 5.30 -0.43 6.00
CA HIS A 184 4.15 0.41 6.33
C HIS A 184 3.69 1.17 5.10
N VAL A 185 2.40 1.09 4.77
CA VAL A 185 1.84 1.66 3.54
C VAL A 185 0.88 2.78 3.89
N GLU A 186 0.94 3.85 3.10
CA GLU A 186 0.05 4.98 3.21
C GLU A 186 -0.32 5.53 1.83
N ASP A 187 -1.61 5.61 1.59
CA ASP A 187 -2.20 6.16 0.38
C ASP A 187 -3.32 7.13 0.74
N ARG A 188 -3.49 8.19 -0.05
CA ARG A 188 -4.63 9.09 0.05
C ARG A 188 -5.57 8.74 -1.09
N TYR A 189 -6.64 8.04 -0.75
CA TYR A 189 -7.67 7.72 -1.74
C TYR A 189 -8.48 8.97 -2.05
N ASN A 190 -8.22 9.57 -3.21
CA ASN A 190 -8.92 10.75 -3.72
C ASN A 190 -8.99 10.72 -5.26
N PHE A 191 -9.63 11.72 -5.84
CA PHE A 191 -9.68 11.92 -7.29
C PHE A 191 -8.89 13.17 -7.69
N ASN A 192 -8.23 13.11 -8.84
CA ASN A 192 -7.28 14.13 -9.26
C ASN A 192 -7.77 14.93 -10.49
N PRO A 193 -7.82 16.28 -10.43
CA PRO A 193 -8.23 17.09 -11.56
C PRO A 193 -7.36 16.88 -12.80
N GLY A 194 -7.97 16.43 -13.90
CA GLY A 194 -7.30 16.14 -15.17
C GLY A 194 -6.81 14.70 -15.32
N ALA A 195 -6.91 13.88 -14.28
CA ALA A 195 -6.68 12.45 -14.36
C ALA A 195 -7.94 11.72 -14.86
N HIS A 196 -7.76 10.46 -15.23
CA HIS A 196 -8.82 9.56 -15.63
C HIS A 196 -8.47 8.13 -15.25
N ASP A 197 -9.50 7.32 -15.06
CA ASP A 197 -9.35 5.89 -14.87
C ASP A 197 -8.69 5.23 -16.09
N ILE A 198 -7.62 4.47 -15.87
CA ILE A 198 -6.81 3.86 -16.95
C ILE A 198 -7.63 2.88 -17.78
N ALA A 199 -8.47 2.06 -17.14
CA ALA A 199 -9.20 0.99 -17.81
C ALA A 199 -10.42 1.51 -18.59
N THR A 200 -11.16 2.47 -18.01
CA THR A 200 -12.44 2.93 -18.58
C THR A 200 -12.36 4.30 -19.26
N GLY A 201 -11.28 5.05 -19.06
CA GLY A 201 -11.16 6.43 -19.52
C GLY A 201 -12.10 7.42 -18.81
N ILE A 202 -12.83 6.98 -17.77
CA ILE A 202 -13.74 7.85 -17.03
C ILE A 202 -12.92 8.93 -16.33
N PRO A 203 -13.18 10.23 -16.58
CA PRO A 203 -12.47 11.30 -15.92
C PRO A 203 -12.71 11.28 -14.41
N ASP A 204 -11.66 11.59 -13.65
CA ASP A 204 -11.73 11.68 -12.19
C ASP A 204 -12.76 12.71 -11.72
N ALA A 205 -13.03 13.74 -12.52
CA ALA A 205 -14.08 14.73 -12.28
C ALA A 205 -15.48 14.12 -12.12
N ALA A 206 -15.73 12.93 -12.67
CA ALA A 206 -17.01 12.24 -12.53
C ALA A 206 -17.29 11.78 -11.08
N ASN A 207 -16.24 11.65 -10.25
CA ASN A 207 -16.32 11.26 -8.84
C ASN A 207 -15.78 12.33 -7.89
N GLY A 208 -14.78 13.12 -8.30
CA GLY A 208 -14.22 14.20 -7.50
C GLY A 208 -15.25 15.30 -7.14
N ILE A 209 -16.32 15.42 -7.91
CA ILE A 209 -17.46 16.28 -7.56
C ILE A 209 -18.11 15.89 -6.22
N PHE A 210 -18.06 14.60 -5.85
CA PHE A 210 -18.59 14.13 -4.57
C PHE A 210 -17.77 14.61 -3.38
N GLU A 211 -16.46 14.83 -3.56
CA GLU A 211 -15.57 15.39 -2.54
C GLU A 211 -15.84 16.88 -2.32
N ILE A 212 -16.01 17.61 -3.43
CA ILE A 212 -16.36 19.03 -3.43
C ILE A 212 -17.72 19.25 -2.73
N THR A 213 -18.68 18.37 -3.00
CA THR A 213 -20.05 18.47 -2.48
C THR A 213 -20.22 17.87 -1.09
N GLY A 214 -19.27 17.05 -0.64
CA GLY A 214 -19.33 16.31 0.62
C GLY A 214 -20.24 15.07 0.57
N LEU A 215 -20.73 14.67 -0.60
CA LEU A 215 -21.50 13.43 -0.80
C LEU A 215 -20.62 12.19 -0.63
N ALA A 216 -19.33 12.29 -0.93
CA ALA A 216 -18.30 11.30 -0.65
C ALA A 216 -17.07 12.02 -0.08
N LYS A 217 -16.14 11.28 0.52
CA LYS A 217 -14.95 11.90 1.13
C LYS A 217 -13.71 11.06 0.87
N GLN A 218 -12.62 11.73 0.44
CA GLN A 218 -11.28 11.17 0.51
C GLN A 218 -10.94 10.71 1.93
N TYR A 219 -10.03 9.75 2.01
CA TYR A 219 -9.58 9.13 3.25
C TYR A 219 -8.15 8.63 3.13
N LEU A 220 -7.52 8.29 4.25
CA LEU A 220 -6.23 7.61 4.24
C LEU A 220 -6.44 6.09 4.24
N ASN A 221 -5.74 5.43 3.32
CA ASN A 221 -5.59 4.00 3.22
C ASN A 221 -4.28 3.60 3.92
N TYR A 222 -4.37 2.64 4.83
CA TYR A 222 -3.22 2.08 5.52
C TYR A 222 -3.12 0.57 5.35
N SER A 223 -1.90 0.08 5.38
CA SER A 223 -1.61 -1.34 5.52
C SER A 223 -0.24 -1.54 6.14
N THR A 224 -0.02 -2.72 6.71
CA THR A 224 1.30 -3.20 7.10
C THR A 224 1.52 -4.59 6.52
N LEU A 225 2.78 -4.89 6.23
CA LEU A 225 3.23 -6.21 5.81
C LEU A 225 4.49 -6.56 6.59
N GLU A 226 4.56 -7.76 7.12
CA GLU A 226 5.69 -8.22 7.94
C GLU A 226 6.45 -9.35 7.24
N ARG A 227 7.78 -9.35 7.33
CA ARG A 227 8.62 -10.47 6.87
C ARG A 227 9.76 -10.69 7.83
N THR A 228 10.05 -11.95 8.15
CA THR A 228 11.32 -12.31 8.76
C THR A 228 12.32 -12.68 7.67
N VAL A 229 13.49 -12.07 7.72
CA VAL A 229 14.56 -12.26 6.74
C VAL A 229 15.84 -12.62 7.48
N SER A 230 16.42 -13.76 7.15
CA SER A 230 17.70 -14.21 7.72
C SER A 230 18.78 -14.32 6.65
N TRP A 231 20.00 -13.89 6.98
CA TRP A 231 21.17 -14.00 6.11
C TRP A 231 22.48 -14.00 6.92
N THR A 232 23.57 -14.46 6.29
CA THR A 232 24.89 -14.54 6.93
C THR A 232 25.93 -13.76 6.14
N GLY A 233 26.64 -12.85 6.81
CA GLY A 233 27.80 -12.13 6.29
C GLY A 233 27.52 -10.68 5.89
N LEU A 234 28.49 -10.09 5.18
CA LEU A 234 28.50 -8.67 4.76
C LEU A 234 28.52 -8.45 3.22
N ASN A 235 28.45 -9.49 2.39
CA ASN A 235 28.25 -9.40 0.93
C ASN A 235 26.83 -9.82 0.45
N PRO A 236 25.94 -8.85 0.10
CA PRO A 236 24.56 -9.10 -0.38
C PRO A 236 24.39 -10.08 -1.53
N SER A 237 25.37 -10.14 -2.41
CA SER A 237 25.35 -10.96 -3.63
C SER A 237 25.64 -12.43 -3.36
N ALA A 238 26.12 -12.76 -2.16
CA ALA A 238 26.63 -14.09 -1.79
C ALA A 238 25.82 -14.77 -0.68
N TYR A 239 24.72 -14.17 -0.22
CA TYR A 239 23.92 -14.77 0.83
C TYR A 239 22.83 -15.69 0.29
N GLU A 240 22.70 -16.85 0.90
CA GLU A 240 21.43 -17.55 0.95
C GLU A 240 20.51 -16.76 1.88
N ARG A 241 19.50 -16.08 1.30
CA ARG A 241 18.47 -15.40 2.07
C ARG A 241 17.31 -16.34 2.28
N LYS A 242 16.92 -16.52 3.54
CA LYS A 242 15.66 -17.17 3.88
C LYS A 242 14.65 -16.08 4.26
N VAL A 243 13.57 -15.98 3.50
CA VAL A 243 12.43 -15.11 3.81
C VAL A 243 11.31 -16.00 4.31
N THR A 244 10.82 -15.74 5.53
CA THR A 244 9.68 -16.43 6.15
C THR A 244 8.60 -15.42 6.55
N ASP A 245 7.47 -15.92 7.03
CA ASP A 245 6.30 -15.15 7.47
C ASP A 245 5.46 -14.52 6.34
N ALA A 246 5.42 -15.17 5.16
CA ALA A 246 4.21 -15.06 4.37
C ALA A 246 3.07 -15.72 5.19
N PRO A 247 1.92 -15.06 5.37
CA PRO A 247 0.87 -15.59 6.23
C PRO A 247 0.45 -17.00 5.77
N PHE A 248 0.37 -17.95 6.72
CA PHE A 248 -0.05 -19.35 6.44
C PHE A 248 -1.47 -19.42 5.86
N PHE A 249 -2.26 -18.36 6.04
CA PHE A 249 -3.58 -18.19 5.47
C PHE A 249 -3.59 -16.98 4.54
N ARG A 250 -4.18 -17.12 3.35
CA ARG A 250 -4.40 -15.98 2.46
C ARG A 250 -5.36 -15.00 3.12
N ASP A 251 -5.00 -13.72 3.11
CA ASP A 251 -5.89 -12.66 3.53
C ASP A 251 -7.20 -12.73 2.73
N ARG A 252 -8.31 -12.66 3.47
CA ARG A 252 -9.63 -12.81 2.88
C ARG A 252 -9.86 -11.68 1.89
N GLN A 253 -10.32 -12.06 0.71
CA GLN A 253 -10.87 -11.12 -0.27
C GLN A 253 -11.98 -10.31 0.38
N PRO A 254 -12.02 -8.98 0.16
CA PRO A 254 -13.13 -8.17 0.61
C PRO A 254 -14.45 -8.78 0.15
N ALA A 255 -15.28 -9.17 1.11
CA ALA A 255 -16.61 -9.68 0.81
C ALA A 255 -17.55 -8.49 0.57
N ASP A 256 -18.47 -8.67 -0.36
CA ASP A 256 -19.67 -7.82 -0.49
C ASP A 256 -20.29 -7.52 0.89
N ASN A 257 -20.34 -6.24 1.23
CA ASN A 257 -20.84 -5.74 2.51
C ASN A 257 -22.38 -5.82 2.63
N ARG A 258 -23.10 -6.48 1.71
CA ARG A 258 -24.54 -6.73 1.82
C ARG A 258 -24.98 -7.33 3.16
N ARG A 259 -24.13 -8.10 3.88
CA ARG A 259 -24.46 -8.62 5.22
C ARG A 259 -24.66 -7.54 6.29
N ILE A 260 -24.06 -6.36 6.14
CA ILE A 260 -24.23 -5.25 7.08
C ILE A 260 -25.61 -4.58 6.90
N ARG A 261 -26.23 -4.72 5.72
CA ARG A 261 -27.51 -4.07 5.38
C ARG A 261 -28.78 -4.83 5.83
N ASN A 262 -28.66 -6.09 6.26
CA ASN A 262 -29.79 -6.82 6.84
C ASN A 262 -29.94 -6.60 8.37
N ARG A 263 -29.24 -5.59 8.92
CA ARG A 263 -29.37 -5.13 10.31
C ARG A 263 -29.58 -3.62 10.35
N ALA A 264 -30.67 -3.16 9.76
CA ALA A 264 -31.26 -1.84 9.98
C ALA A 264 -32.78 -1.98 9.87
#